data_AF-A0A1X7GXQ3-F1
#
_entry.id   AF-A0A1X7GXQ3-F1
#
_cell.length_a   1.000
_cell.length_b   1.000
_cell.length_c   1.000
_cell.angle_alpha   90.00
_cell.angle_beta   90.00
_cell.angle_gamma   90.00
#
_symmetry.space_group_name_H-M   'P 1'
#
loop_
_entity.id
_entity.type
_entity.pdbx_description
1 polymer ?
#
loop_
_entity_poly.entity_id
_entity_poly.type
_entity_poly.pdbx_seq_one_letter_code
_entity_poly.pdbx_strand_id
1 'polypeptide(L)' 'PLVCDAYDDEPGTGAFVLIDEATHHTVAAGMIRAYSA' A
#
# COMPACT_ATOMS: atom_id res chain seq x y z
N PRO A 1 14.43 3.83 1.14
CA PRO A 1 13.13 4.48 0.86
C PRO A 1 12.55 3.87 -0.42
N LEU A 2 11.24 3.69 -0.50
CA LEU A 2 10.56 3.21 -1.71
C LEU A 2 9.90 4.41 -2.40
N VAL A 3 9.98 4.48 -3.73
CA VAL A 3 9.17 5.43 -4.51
C VAL A 3 7.75 4.88 -4.57
N CYS A 4 6.78 5.73 -4.27
CA CYS A 4 5.36 5.40 -4.30
C CYS A 4 4.53 6.64 -4.60
N ASP A 5 3.35 6.44 -5.15
CA ASP A 5 2.40 7.48 -5.55
C ASP A 5 1.08 7.29 -4.78
N ALA A 6 0.22 8.31 -4.77
CA ALA A 6 -1.14 8.11 -4.29
C ALA A 6 -1.89 7.19 -5.27
N TYR A 7 -2.74 6.31 -4.75
CA TYR A 7 -3.47 5.33 -5.55
C TYR A 7 -4.35 5.97 -6.63
N ASP A 8 -4.92 7.15 -6.35
CA ASP A 8 -5.75 7.87 -7.31
C ASP A 8 -4.94 8.43 -8.50
N ASP A 9 -3.61 8.60 -8.33
CA ASP A 9 -2.70 9.10 -9.36
C ASP A 9 -2.06 7.96 -10.17
N GLU A 10 -1.49 6.95 -9.50
CA GLU A 10 -0.91 5.75 -10.12
C GLU A 10 -1.22 4.49 -9.29
N PRO A 11 -2.24 3.70 -9.69
CA PRO A 11 -2.64 2.50 -8.96
C PRO A 11 -1.55 1.45 -8.81
N GLY A 12 -0.62 1.35 -9.76
CA GLY A 12 0.43 0.32 -9.76
C GLY A 12 1.44 0.49 -8.61
N THR A 13 1.82 1.73 -8.30
CA THR A 13 2.75 2.06 -7.21
C THR A 13 2.04 2.53 -5.95
N GLY A 14 0.75 2.85 -6.03
CA GLY A 14 -0.07 3.26 -4.90
C GLY A 14 -0.84 2.13 -4.20
N ALA A 15 -0.91 0.93 -4.80
CA ALA A 15 -1.50 -0.25 -4.16
C ALA A 15 -0.46 -1.07 -3.38
N PHE A 16 -0.86 -1.66 -2.26
CA PHE A 16 -0.01 -2.59 -1.51
C PHE A 16 -0.82 -3.64 -0.75
N VAL A 17 -0.13 -4.69 -0.29
CA VAL A 17 -0.67 -5.70 0.63
C VAL A 17 0.19 -5.77 1.88
N LEU A 18 -0.43 -6.05 3.02
CA LEU A 18 0.28 -6.35 4.26
C LEU A 18 0.37 -7.87 4.41
N ILE A 19 1.60 -8.35 4.57
CA ILE A 19 1.89 -9.76 4.84
C ILE A 19 2.21 -9.89 6.32
N ASP A 20 1.51 -10.80 7.00
CA ASP A 20 1.88 -11.18 8.36
C ASP A 20 3.13 -12.05 8.33
N GLU A 21 4.15 -11.67 9.11
CA GLU A 21 5.46 -12.33 9.08
C GLU A 21 5.45 -13.71 9.74
N ALA A 22 4.53 -13.98 10.67
CA ALA A 22 4.47 -15.26 11.38
C ALA A 22 3.79 -16.35 10.53
N THR A 23 2.75 -15.99 9.77
CA THR A 23 1.94 -16.93 8.98
C THR A 23 2.17 -16.83 7.47
N HIS A 24 2.90 -15.81 7.00
CA HIS A 24 3.12 -15.50 5.58
C HIS A 24 1.84 -15.31 4.76
N HIS A 25 0.72 -15.02 5.42
CA HIS A 25 -0.55 -14.76 4.76
C HIS A 25 -0.80 -13.26 4.59
N THR A 26 -1.53 -12.90 3.54
CA THR A 26 -2.05 -11.55 3.36
C THR A 26 -3.09 -11.26 4.43
N VAL A 27 -2.86 -10.24 5.24
CA VAL A 27 -3.80 -9.82 6.31
C VAL A 27 -4.58 -8.57 5.96
N ALA A 28 -4.10 -7.76 5.01
CA ALA A 28 -4.81 -6.59 4.52
C ALA A 28 -4.39 -6.22 3.09
N ALA A 29 -5.27 -5.50 2.40
CA ALA A 29 -4.95 -4.74 1.20
C ALA A 29 -5.08 -3.24 1.53
N GLY A 30 -4.23 -2.42 0.92
CA GLY A 30 -4.16 -0.99 1.18
C GLY A 30 -3.92 -0.15 -0.07
N MET A 31 -4.26 1.13 0.05
CA MET A 31 -4.08 2.15 -0.97
C MET A 31 -3.42 3.36 -0.32
N ILE A 32 -2.35 3.88 -0.93
CA ILE A 32 -1.72 5.13 -0.49
C ILE A 32 -2.65 6.29 -0.85
N ARG A 33 -2.87 7.19 0.11
CA ARG A 33 -3.70 8.39 -0.06
C ARG A 33 -2.84 9.63 0.15
N ALA A 34 -3.18 10.72 -0.55
CA ALA A 34 -2.64 12.02 -0.22
C ALA A 34 -2.95 12.36 1.25
N TYR A 35 -1.96 12.90 1.96
CA TYR A 35 -2.16 13.34 3.33
C TYR A 35 -3.17 14.50 3.37
N SER A 36 -4.21 14.35 4.20
CA SER A 36 -5.08 15.45 4.61
C SER A 36 -4.78 15.76 6.07
N ALA A 37 -4.48 17.02 6.36
CA ALA A 37 -4.27 17.51 7.72
C ALA A 37 -5.57 17.59 8.53
#